data_AF-A0A0U4WH26-F1
#
_entry.id   AF-A0A0U4WH26-F1
#
_cell.length_a   1.000
_cell.length_b   1.000
_cell.length_c   1.000
_cell.angle_alpha   90.00
_cell.angle_beta   90.00
_cell.angle_gamma   90.00
#
_symmetry.space_group_name_H-M   'P 1'
#
loop_
_entity.id
_entity.type
_entity.pdbx_description
1 polymer ?
#
loop_
_entity_poly.entity_id
_entity_poly.type
_entity_poly.pdbx_seq_one_letter_code
_entity_poly.pdbx_strand_id
1 'polypeptide(L)'
;MNEQLQKPFQHVLQQWQRNQQAHILEGAEDEATLLEHHFYKFIEAFSAWFKTIDRPTSLEEALELPDVQEIARELPAPLYIPFENELDLLVDGIEQENDEKYD
;
A
#
# COMPACT_ATOMS: atom_id res chain seq x y z
N MET A 1 11.89 -1.99 8.61
CA MET A 1 11.13 -0.98 7.85
C MET A 1 11.24 0.43 8.45
N ASN A 2 11.18 1.48 7.62
CA ASN A 2 11.12 2.89 8.01
C ASN A 2 9.91 3.17 8.93
N GLU A 3 10.12 3.98 9.99
CA GLU A 3 9.08 4.29 10.98
C GLU A 3 7.84 4.97 10.38
N GLN A 4 8.00 5.70 9.28
CA GLN A 4 6.91 6.37 8.56
C GLN A 4 5.97 5.37 7.87
N LEU A 5 6.48 4.20 7.49
CA LEU A 5 5.72 3.14 6.82
C LEU A 5 5.15 2.13 7.81
N GLN A 6 5.85 1.91 8.92
CA GLN A 6 5.51 0.85 9.86
C GLN A 6 4.10 0.98 10.43
N LYS A 7 3.68 2.17 10.87
CA LYS A 7 2.34 2.35 11.45
C LYS A 7 1.22 2.18 10.41
N PRO A 8 1.24 2.87 9.25
CA PRO A 8 0.23 2.66 8.22
C PRO A 8 0.16 1.21 7.73
N PHE A 9 1.31 0.56 7.53
CA PHE A 9 1.39 -0.82 7.09
C PHE A 9 0.76 -1.79 8.10
N GLN A 10 1.05 -1.62 9.38
CA GLN A 10 0.43 -2.44 10.44
C GLN A 10 -1.09 -2.27 10.50
N HIS A 11 -1.61 -1.05 10.27
CA HIS A 11 -3.05 -0.84 10.21
C HIS A 11 -3.70 -1.58 9.03
N VAL A 12 -3.07 -1.57 7.86
CA VAL A 12 -3.54 -2.34 6.68
C VAL A 12 -3.60 -3.83 7.01
N LEU A 13 -2.54 -4.40 7.58
CA LEU A 13 -2.50 -5.83 7.91
C LEU A 13 -3.55 -6.21 8.97
N GLN A 14 -3.72 -5.40 10.00
CA GLN A 14 -4.75 -5.63 11.02
C GLN A 14 -6.15 -5.54 10.43
N GLN A 15 -6.41 -4.53 9.59
CA GLN A 15 -7.71 -4.37 8.96
C GLN A 15 -7.99 -5.49 7.96
N TRP A 16 -6.98 -5.96 7.23
CA TRP A 16 -7.09 -7.13 6.34
C TRP A 16 -7.53 -8.38 7.12
N GLN A 17 -6.88 -8.65 8.26
CA GLN A 17 -7.25 -9.78 9.11
C GLN A 17 -8.69 -9.67 9.63
N ARG A 18 -9.14 -8.46 9.99
CA ARG A 18 -10.52 -8.22 10.42
C ARG A 18 -11.51 -8.39 9.27
N ASN A 19 -11.23 -7.86 8.09
CA ASN A 19 -12.06 -8.03 6.90
C ASN A 19 -12.25 -9.51 6.54
N GLN A 20 -11.17 -10.31 6.60
CA GLN A 20 -11.25 -11.76 6.40
C GLN A 20 -12.16 -12.47 7.42
N GLN A 21 -12.21 -11.98 8.66
CA GLN A 21 -13.09 -12.52 9.71
C GLN A 21 -14.52 -11.99 9.59
N ALA A 22 -14.68 -10.74 9.18
CA ALA A 22 -15.96 -10.07 9.02
C ALA A 22 -16.75 -10.59 7.82
N HIS A 23 -16.09 -11.17 6.81
CA HIS A 23 -16.77 -11.92 5.74
C HIS A 23 -17.66 -13.06 6.29
N ILE A 24 -17.42 -13.52 7.53
CA ILE A 24 -18.21 -14.56 8.21
C ILE A 24 -19.44 -13.96 8.94
N LEU A 25 -19.52 -12.63 9.09
CA LEU A 25 -20.50 -11.88 9.88
C LEU A 25 -21.19 -10.77 9.03
N GLU A 26 -22.26 -10.15 9.52
CA GLU A 26 -23.02 -9.08 8.80
C GLU A 26 -22.28 -7.72 8.68
N GLY A 27 -20.95 -7.67 8.82
CA GLY A 27 -20.15 -6.42 8.84
C GLY A 27 -19.04 -6.34 7.76
N ALA A 28 -19.12 -7.17 6.73
CA ALA A 28 -18.06 -7.28 5.71
C ALA A 28 -17.89 -6.00 4.86
N GLU A 29 -18.97 -5.26 4.58
CA GLU A 29 -18.92 -4.05 3.75
C GLU A 29 -18.18 -2.91 4.46
N ASP A 30 -18.50 -2.64 5.73
CA ASP A 30 -17.81 -1.60 6.53
C ASP A 30 -16.31 -1.90 6.69
N GLU A 31 -15.94 -3.16 6.92
CA GLU A 31 -14.55 -3.56 7.11
C GLU A 31 -13.74 -3.52 5.81
N ALA A 32 -14.38 -3.73 4.66
CA ALA A 32 -13.77 -3.58 3.34
C ALA A 32 -13.49 -2.11 3.01
N THR A 33 -14.46 -1.21 3.25
CA THR A 33 -14.24 0.24 3.06
C THR A 33 -13.13 0.77 3.98
N LEU A 34 -13.07 0.32 5.23
CA LEU A 34 -12.00 0.67 6.15
C LEU A 34 -10.63 0.13 5.69
N LEU A 35 -10.60 -1.08 5.11
CA LEU A 35 -9.38 -1.63 4.53
C LEU A 35 -8.87 -0.76 3.39
N GLU A 36 -9.75 -0.38 2.46
CA GLU A 36 -9.40 0.50 1.33
C GLU A 36 -8.86 1.85 1.84
N HIS A 37 -9.51 2.44 2.84
CA HIS A 37 -9.05 3.69 3.44
C HIS A 37 -7.65 3.55 4.07
N HIS A 38 -7.40 2.48 4.83
CA HIS A 38 -6.09 2.24 5.41
C HIS A 38 -5.03 1.93 4.35
N PHE A 39 -5.39 1.22 3.28
CA PHE A 39 -4.49 0.93 2.17
C PHE A 39 -4.08 2.21 1.45
N TYR A 40 -5.01 3.11 1.15
CA TYR A 40 -4.72 4.41 0.57
C TYR A 40 -3.74 5.23 1.44
N LYS A 41 -4.01 5.32 2.74
CA LYS A 41 -3.12 6.02 3.69
C LYS A 41 -1.71 5.42 3.73
N PHE A 42 -1.61 4.10 3.57
CA PHE A 42 -0.32 3.43 3.46
C PHE A 42 0.40 3.77 2.14
N ILE A 43 -0.29 3.77 1.00
CA ILE A 43 0.27 4.15 -0.30
C ILE A 43 0.75 5.61 -0.30
N GLU A 44 -0.01 6.53 0.30
CA GLU A 44 0.41 7.92 0.47
C GLU A 44 1.73 8.03 1.25
N ALA A 45 1.82 7.33 2.39
CA ALA A 45 3.03 7.31 3.22
C ALA A 45 4.21 6.65 2.48
N PHE A 46 3.94 5.58 1.73
CA PHE A 46 4.90 4.88 0.89
C PHE A 46 5.46 5.77 -0.21
N SER A 47 4.60 6.43 -0.98
CA SER A 47 4.97 7.40 -2.02
C SER A 47 5.81 8.54 -1.44
N ALA A 48 5.40 9.09 -0.30
CA ALA A 48 6.16 10.15 0.38
C ALA A 48 7.56 9.68 0.77
N TRP A 49 7.69 8.50 1.39
CA TRP A 49 8.98 7.91 1.73
C TRP A 49 9.83 7.60 0.49
N PHE A 50 9.23 7.03 -0.54
CA PHE A 50 9.92 6.64 -1.79
C PHE A 50 10.55 7.85 -2.49
N LYS A 51 9.94 9.04 -2.37
CA LYS A 51 10.50 10.30 -2.87
C LYS A 51 11.69 10.82 -2.06
N THR A 52 11.90 10.32 -0.84
CA THR A 52 13.03 10.73 0.03
C THR A 52 14.30 9.92 -0.18
N ILE A 53 14.20 8.75 -0.79
CA ILE A 53 15.33 7.88 -1.11
C ILE A 53 15.88 8.19 -2.50
N ASP A 54 17.07 7.66 -2.80
CA ASP A 54 17.57 7.64 -4.18
C ASP A 54 16.65 6.76 -5.02
N ARG A 55 16.02 7.33 -6.05
CA ARG A 55 14.97 6.63 -6.79
C ARG A 55 15.57 5.49 -7.61
N PRO A 56 15.06 4.26 -7.45
CA PRO A 56 15.42 3.17 -8.35
C PRO A 56 14.97 3.50 -9.78
N THR A 57 15.69 2.96 -10.77
CA THR A 57 15.43 3.24 -12.19
C THR A 57 14.55 2.19 -12.86
N SER A 58 14.17 1.15 -12.11
CA SER A 58 13.33 0.04 -12.59
C SER A 58 12.55 -0.56 -11.42
N LEU A 59 11.40 -1.16 -11.71
CA LEU A 59 10.58 -1.87 -10.72
C LEU A 59 11.38 -2.96 -10.01
N GLU A 60 12.23 -3.69 -10.74
CA GLU A 60 13.10 -4.72 -10.16
C GLU A 60 14.01 -4.16 -9.07
N GLU A 61 14.70 -3.04 -9.33
CA GLU A 61 15.55 -2.38 -8.33
C GLU A 61 14.73 -1.88 -7.13
N ALA A 62 13.52 -1.40 -7.38
CA ALA A 62 12.62 -0.95 -6.34
C ALA A 62 12.17 -2.11 -5.44
N LEU A 63 11.91 -3.28 -6.02
CA LEU A 63 11.58 -4.52 -5.30
C LEU A 63 12.77 -5.11 -4.53
N GLU A 64 14.00 -4.73 -4.85
CA GLU A 64 15.19 -5.10 -4.08
C GLU A 64 15.42 -4.25 -2.82
N LEU A 65 14.69 -3.12 -2.68
CA LEU A 65 14.80 -2.29 -1.49
C LEU A 65 14.37 -3.07 -0.24
N PRO A 66 15.15 -3.01 0.86
CA PRO A 66 14.88 -3.81 2.06
C PRO A 66 13.49 -3.53 2.66
N ASP A 67 13.06 -2.28 2.65
CA ASP A 67 11.71 -1.88 3.09
C ASP A 67 10.61 -2.45 2.18
N VAL A 68 10.82 -2.43 0.85
CA VAL A 68 9.87 -2.96 -0.13
C VAL A 68 9.79 -4.49 -0.07
N GLN A 69 10.91 -5.19 0.12
CA GLN A 69 10.91 -6.64 0.32
C GLN A 69 10.17 -7.06 1.59
N GLU A 70 10.32 -6.29 2.67
CA GLU A 70 9.61 -6.54 3.92
C GLU A 70 8.10 -6.35 3.73
N ILE A 71 7.69 -5.29 3.02
CA ILE A 71 6.28 -5.05 2.64
C ILE A 71 5.77 -6.20 1.77
N ALA A 72 6.45 -6.53 0.67
CA ALA A 72 6.04 -7.56 -0.28
C ALA A 72 5.89 -8.95 0.35
N ARG A 73 6.70 -9.26 1.37
CA ARG A 73 6.62 -10.53 2.10
C ARG A 73 5.38 -10.63 2.98
N GLU A 74 5.03 -9.55 3.66
CA GLU A 74 3.98 -9.54 4.67
C GLU A 74 2.61 -9.15 4.09
N LEU A 75 2.60 -8.45 2.95
CA LEU A 75 1.38 -7.97 2.32
C LEU A 75 0.62 -9.14 1.64
N PRO A 76 -0.70 -9.28 1.88
CA PRO A 76 -1.51 -10.30 1.22
C PRO A 76 -1.51 -10.15 -0.31
N ALA A 77 -1.51 -11.26 -1.03
CA ALA A 77 -1.59 -11.28 -2.51
C ALA A 77 -2.63 -10.32 -3.13
N PRO A 78 -3.88 -10.19 -2.63
CA PRO A 78 -4.84 -9.24 -3.20
C PRO A 78 -4.49 -7.77 -3.00
N LEU A 79 -3.67 -7.44 -2.00
CA LEU A 79 -3.16 -6.08 -1.76
C LEU A 79 -1.79 -5.86 -2.44
N TYR A 80 -1.06 -6.93 -2.74
CA TYR A 80 0.24 -6.88 -3.41
C TYR A 80 0.15 -6.38 -4.84
N ILE A 81 -0.82 -6.85 -5.62
CA ILE A 81 -1.00 -6.40 -7.00
C ILE A 81 -1.19 -4.88 -7.10
N PRO A 82 -2.12 -4.24 -6.36
CA PRO A 82 -2.24 -2.78 -6.42
C PRO A 82 -1.00 -2.08 -5.88
N PHE A 83 -0.35 -2.61 -4.84
CA PHE A 83 0.91 -2.03 -4.34
C PHE A 83 2.05 -2.07 -5.38
N GLU A 84 2.22 -3.18 -6.09
CA GLU A 84 3.24 -3.33 -7.13
C GLU A 84 2.98 -2.37 -8.30
N ASN A 85 1.72 -2.20 -8.71
CA ASN A 85 1.36 -1.21 -9.73
C ASN A 85 1.69 0.22 -9.28
N GLU A 86 1.39 0.58 -8.03
CA GLU A 86 1.75 1.90 -7.49
C GLU A 86 3.26 2.11 -7.45
N LEU A 87 4.03 1.07 -7.08
CA LEU A 87 5.49 1.11 -7.09
C LEU A 87 6.03 1.33 -8.51
N ASP A 88 5.49 0.63 -9.50
CA ASP A 88 5.86 0.79 -10.91
C ASP A 88 5.62 2.21 -11.41
N LEU A 89 4.46 2.78 -11.10
CA LEU A 89 4.13 4.17 -11.42
C LEU A 89 5.10 5.16 -10.75
N LEU A 90 5.43 4.94 -9.47
CA LEU A 90 6.39 5.78 -8.74
C LEU A 90 7.80 5.72 -9.34
N VAL A 91 8.22 4.56 -9.85
CA VAL A 91 9.48 4.38 -10.57
C VAL A 91 9.47 5.15 -11.89
N ASP A 92 8.37 5.05 -12.66
CA ASP A 92 8.21 5.80 -13.92
C ASP A 92 8.10 7.32 -13.68
N GLY A 93 7.96 7.74 -12.41
CA GLY A 93 7.77 9.13 -12.03
C GLY A 93 6.36 9.63 -12.34
N ILE A 94 5.43 8.72 -12.63
CA ILE A 94 4.01 9.01 -12.77
C ILE A 94 3.44 9.06 -11.36
N GLU A 95 3.14 10.28 -10.90
CA GLU A 95 2.23 10.44 -9.78
C GLU A 95 0.83 10.15 -10.31
N GLN A 96 0.17 9.13 -9.75
CA GLN A 96 -1.25 8.94 -10.00
C GLN A 96 -1.95 10.18 -9.43
N GLU A 97 -2.25 11.17 -10.28
CA GLU A 97 -3.20 12.22 -9.95
C GLU A 97 -4.50 11.48 -9.64
N ASN A 98 -4.78 11.31 -8.34
CA ASN A 98 -6.09 10.89 -7.89
C ASN A 98 -7.03 12.01 -8.33
N ASP A 99 -7.59 11.85 -9.52
CA ASP A 99 -8.63 12.69 -10.09
C ASP A 99 -9.91 12.45 -9.29
N GLU A 100 -9.90 12.84 -8.01
CA GLU A 100 -11.10 13.11 -7.22
C GLU A 100 -11.65 14.49 -7.59
N LYS A 101 -11.54 14.90 -8.87
CA LYS A 101 -12.39 15.94 -9.44
C LYS A 101 -13.72 15.32 -9.85
N TYR A 102 -14.48 14.91 -8.84
CA TYR A 102 -15.93 14.93 -8.98
C TYR A 102 -16.37 16.39 -8.79
N ASP A 103 -16.75 17.04 -9.91
CA ASP A 103 -17.60 18.24 -9.93
C ASP A 103 -19.00 17.88 -9.39
#